data_AF-A0AB36J0E2-F1
#
_entry.id   AF-A0AB36J0E2-F1
#
_cell.length_a   1.000
_cell.length_b   1.000
_cell.length_c   1.000
_cell.angle_alpha   90.00
_cell.angle_beta   90.00
_cell.angle_gamma   90.00
#
_symmetry.space_group_name_H-M   'P 1'
#
loop_
_entity.id
_entity.type
_entity.pdbx_description
1 polymer ?
#
loop_
_entity_poly.entity_id
_entity_poly.type
_entity_poly.pdbx_seq_one_letter_code
_entity_poly.pdbx_strand_id
1 'polypeptide(L)'
;MSQPPEHPGNPSDPQGGGNPPGYPPPPPNYGYPPPQPGYGGAPGGPAAPQFNVGEAVTWAWNKFSQNAVALIVPVVVYVVALVIFALVAGLLPVVFGQSTSSTYTDPYGNTASNVTVNYSAASYVVLFIGYVLLFLTAIYMTAALASGCLDIADGKPVTIGTFFKVRNLGAVVLTSILLAIGVMIGSLLCIIPGLIFGFLAMFAIPFVIDRSLSPVDSIKASIATTRSNIGGALLSWLVQYAVVLVGELLCGIGLIVAFPIAQLIQIYTYRKLSGGQVVPATQPGYQTGPPPGSQPA
;
A
#
# COMPACT_ATOMS: atom_id res chain seq x y z
N MET A 1 69.85 17.23 46.46
CA MET A 1 68.61 17.64 47.15
C MET A 1 67.49 17.29 46.17
N SER A 2 66.66 16.26 46.35
CA SER A 2 66.09 15.66 47.56
C SER A 2 65.57 14.24 47.20
N GLN A 3 65.79 13.24 48.07
CA GLN A 3 64.98 12.02 48.12
C GLN A 3 63.72 12.26 48.95
N PRO A 4 62.64 11.50 48.72
CA PRO A 4 61.82 10.96 49.81
C PRO A 4 61.82 9.41 49.83
N PRO A 5 61.36 8.79 50.94
CA PRO A 5 61.93 7.55 51.48
C PRO A 5 61.15 6.26 51.18
N GLU A 6 61.85 5.14 51.42
CA GLU A 6 61.34 3.77 51.46
C GLU A 6 60.54 3.43 52.75
N HIS A 7 59.78 2.32 52.65
CA HIS A 7 59.36 1.38 53.71
C HIS A 7 58.07 1.65 54.52
N PRO A 8 57.47 0.64 55.19
CA PRO A 8 57.45 -0.82 54.97
C PRO A 8 56.03 -1.44 54.98
N GLY A 9 55.92 -2.70 54.55
CA GLY A 9 54.74 -3.53 54.82
C GLY A 9 54.61 -3.89 56.30
N ASN A 10 53.40 -4.24 56.75
CA ASN A 10 53.18 -4.90 58.03
C ASN A 10 52.23 -6.12 57.86
N PRO A 11 52.50 -7.23 58.56
CA PRO A 11 51.90 -8.54 58.33
C PRO A 11 50.84 -8.90 59.38
N SER A 12 50.24 -10.09 59.21
CA SER A 12 49.75 -11.08 60.21
C SER A 12 48.28 -11.52 60.09
N ASP A 13 48.15 -12.77 59.62
CA ASP A 13 47.09 -13.79 59.81
C ASP A 13 46.78 -14.05 61.33
N PRO A 14 45.74 -14.84 61.80
CA PRO A 14 45.22 -16.08 61.18
C PRO A 14 43.75 -16.54 61.47
N GLN A 15 43.37 -17.66 60.82
CA GLN A 15 42.42 -18.72 61.25
C GLN A 15 40.90 -18.47 61.30
N GLY A 16 40.14 -19.34 60.63
CA GLY A 16 38.74 -19.62 60.97
C GLY A 16 37.94 -20.26 59.84
N GLY A 17 37.73 -21.57 59.92
CA GLY A 17 37.07 -22.38 58.88
C GLY A 17 35.56 -22.14 58.70
N GLY A 18 35.05 -22.70 57.61
CA GLY A 18 33.62 -22.79 57.33
C GLY A 18 33.36 -22.81 55.82
N ASN A 19 33.17 -24.00 55.26
CA ASN A 19 32.71 -24.18 53.88
C ASN A 19 31.17 -24.01 53.84
N PRO A 20 30.58 -23.12 53.02
CA PRO A 20 29.15 -23.15 52.71
C PRO A 20 28.86 -23.79 51.35
N PRO A 21 27.61 -24.24 51.10
CA PRO A 21 27.30 -25.30 50.13
C PRO A 21 27.37 -24.84 48.67
N GLY A 22 27.73 -25.79 47.80
CA GLY A 22 27.85 -25.59 46.36
C GLY A 22 26.58 -25.02 45.71
N TYR A 23 26.78 -23.98 44.90
CA TYR A 23 25.76 -23.48 44.00
C TYR A 23 25.46 -24.53 42.91
N PRO A 24 24.18 -24.75 42.56
CA PRO A 24 23.84 -25.58 41.41
C PRO A 24 24.35 -24.90 40.12
N PRO A 25 24.75 -25.68 39.09
CA PRO A 25 25.25 -25.12 37.84
C PRO A 25 24.15 -24.29 37.14
N PRO A 26 24.51 -23.20 36.45
CA PRO A 26 23.53 -22.38 35.73
C PRO A 26 22.85 -23.22 34.63
N PRO A 27 21.54 -23.04 34.40
CA PRO A 27 20.82 -23.76 33.37
C PRO A 27 21.38 -23.44 31.98
N PRO A 28 21.37 -24.40 31.03
CA PRO A 28 21.78 -24.16 29.65
C PRO A 28 20.98 -23.00 29.07
N ASN A 29 21.68 -21.94 28.68
CA ASN A 29 21.11 -20.77 28.03
C ASN A 29 20.59 -21.18 26.63
N TYR A 30 19.34 -21.64 26.57
CA TYR A 30 18.61 -21.75 25.31
C TYR A 30 18.43 -20.34 24.77
N GLY A 31 19.31 -19.97 23.84
CA GLY A 31 19.35 -18.65 23.23
C GLY A 31 17.98 -18.25 22.70
N TYR A 32 17.38 -17.26 23.35
CA TYR A 32 16.40 -16.43 22.69
C TYR A 32 17.06 -15.79 21.47
N PRO A 33 16.42 -15.81 20.28
CA PRO A 33 16.94 -15.06 19.14
C PRO A 33 16.96 -13.57 19.52
N PRO A 34 18.07 -12.85 19.30
CA PRO A 34 18.16 -11.46 19.69
C PRO A 34 17.12 -10.62 18.92
N PRO A 35 16.53 -9.59 19.55
CA PRO A 35 15.63 -8.67 18.87
C PRO A 35 16.39 -7.97 17.75
N GLN A 36 15.94 -8.12 16.51
CA GLN A 36 16.56 -7.56 15.30
C GLN A 36 16.60 -6.02 15.37
N PRO A 37 17.79 -5.39 15.49
CA PRO A 37 17.95 -3.96 15.34
C PRO A 37 18.27 -3.69 13.87
N GLY A 38 17.35 -3.03 13.16
CA GLY A 38 17.66 -2.46 11.85
C GLY A 38 18.51 -1.21 12.02
N TYR A 39 19.77 -1.26 11.58
CA TYR A 39 20.50 -0.23 10.80
C TYR A 39 22.00 -0.56 10.80
N GLY A 40 22.62 -0.56 9.62
CA GLY A 40 24.08 -0.68 9.44
C GLY A 40 24.49 -1.99 8.80
N GLY A 41 24.57 -2.01 7.46
CA GLY A 41 25.13 -3.15 6.73
C GLY A 41 26.59 -3.37 7.13
N ALA A 42 26.90 -4.58 7.58
CA ALA A 42 28.27 -5.03 7.76
C ALA A 42 29.02 -4.96 6.42
N PRO A 43 30.25 -4.41 6.36
CA PRO A 43 31.05 -4.44 5.13
C PRO A 43 31.35 -5.90 4.76
N GLY A 44 30.77 -6.38 3.65
CA GLY A 44 31.05 -7.71 3.11
C GLY A 44 29.89 -8.73 3.13
N GLY A 45 28.69 -8.35 3.59
CA GLY A 45 27.49 -9.16 3.31
C GLY A 45 27.09 -9.08 1.82
N PRO A 46 26.47 -10.11 1.23
CA PRO A 46 25.87 -9.98 -0.10
C PRO A 46 24.98 -8.74 -0.09
N ALA A 47 25.16 -7.83 -1.05
CA ALA A 47 24.32 -6.65 -1.18
C ALA A 47 22.87 -7.09 -1.07
N ALA A 48 22.10 -6.47 -0.17
CA ALA A 48 20.67 -6.75 -0.05
C ALA A 48 20.07 -6.76 -1.46
N PRO A 49 19.33 -7.81 -1.87
CA PRO A 49 18.85 -7.97 -3.24
C PRO A 49 18.23 -6.65 -3.70
N GLN A 50 18.86 -6.00 -4.68
CA GLN A 50 18.38 -4.71 -5.16
C GLN A 50 16.97 -4.92 -5.72
N PHE A 51 16.05 -4.03 -5.35
CA PHE A 51 14.70 -4.08 -5.87
C PHE A 51 14.72 -3.99 -7.40
N ASN A 52 14.12 -4.99 -8.06
CA ASN A 52 14.00 -5.04 -9.51
C ASN A 52 12.52 -4.91 -9.90
N VAL A 53 12.19 -3.83 -10.61
CA VAL A 53 10.81 -3.58 -11.07
C VAL A 53 10.34 -4.59 -12.11
N GLY A 54 11.25 -5.14 -12.93
CA GLY A 54 10.93 -6.14 -13.94
C GLY A 54 10.47 -7.46 -13.31
N GLU A 55 11.04 -7.83 -12.16
CA GLU A 55 10.54 -8.94 -11.35
C GLU A 55 9.14 -8.66 -10.82
N ALA A 56 8.86 -7.42 -10.39
CA ALA A 56 7.54 -7.03 -9.93
C ALA A 56 6.47 -7.18 -11.03
N VAL A 57 6.78 -6.76 -12.26
CA VAL A 57 5.89 -6.90 -13.42
C VAL A 57 5.70 -8.38 -13.79
N THR A 58 6.79 -9.15 -13.85
CA THR A 58 6.75 -10.58 -14.18
C THR A 58 5.94 -11.36 -13.15
N TRP A 59 6.16 -11.06 -11.87
CA TRP A 59 5.43 -11.64 -10.76
C TRP A 59 3.94 -11.27 -10.82
N ALA A 60 3.63 -9.98 -11.03
CA ALA A 60 2.26 -9.49 -11.13
C ALA A 60 1.51 -10.15 -12.29
N TRP A 61 2.14 -10.28 -13.46
CA TRP A 61 1.55 -10.97 -14.60
C TRP A 61 1.30 -12.47 -14.32
N ASN A 62 2.25 -13.15 -13.69
CA ASN A 62 2.11 -14.56 -13.31
C ASN A 62 0.94 -14.76 -12.35
N LYS A 63 0.85 -13.96 -11.28
CA LYS A 63 -0.24 -14.05 -10.30
C LYS A 63 -1.58 -13.60 -10.84
N PHE A 64 -1.60 -12.58 -11.69
CA PHE A 64 -2.80 -12.16 -12.41
C PHE A 64 -3.32 -13.30 -13.29
N SER A 65 -2.48 -13.90 -14.13
CA SER A 65 -2.88 -14.98 -15.04
C SER A 65 -3.42 -16.21 -14.30
N GLN A 66 -2.88 -16.51 -13.11
CA GLN A 66 -3.37 -17.61 -12.25
C GLN A 66 -4.71 -17.31 -11.56
N ASN A 67 -5.01 -16.03 -11.31
CA ASN A 67 -6.17 -15.59 -10.52
C ASN A 67 -7.07 -14.63 -11.31
N ALA A 68 -7.03 -14.68 -12.64
CA ALA A 68 -7.58 -13.64 -13.51
C ALA A 68 -9.07 -13.42 -13.25
N VAL A 69 -9.86 -14.51 -13.17
CA VAL A 69 -11.30 -14.43 -12.87
C VAL A 69 -11.56 -13.82 -11.49
N ALA A 70 -10.79 -14.25 -10.48
CA ALA A 70 -10.96 -13.76 -9.11
C ALA A 70 -10.61 -12.27 -8.98
N LEU A 71 -9.71 -11.74 -9.81
CA LEU A 71 -9.34 -10.32 -9.85
C LEU A 71 -10.28 -9.48 -10.74
N ILE A 72 -10.61 -9.97 -11.93
CA ILE A 72 -11.40 -9.23 -12.93
C ILE A 72 -12.83 -9.03 -12.47
N VAL A 73 -13.50 -10.08 -11.97
CA VAL A 73 -14.93 -10.00 -11.63
C VAL A 73 -15.20 -8.91 -10.58
N PRO A 74 -14.48 -8.83 -9.45
CA PRO A 74 -14.63 -7.72 -8.50
C PRO A 74 -14.34 -6.35 -9.14
N VAL A 75 -13.30 -6.22 -9.95
CA VAL A 75 -12.98 -4.95 -10.63
C VAL A 75 -14.13 -4.51 -11.52
N VAL A 76 -14.73 -5.41 -12.30
CA VAL A 76 -15.90 -5.10 -13.12
C VAL A 76 -17.07 -4.63 -12.26
N VAL A 77 -17.36 -5.32 -11.15
CA VAL A 77 -18.43 -4.92 -10.21
C VAL A 77 -18.18 -3.51 -9.65
N TYR A 78 -16.95 -3.21 -9.23
CA TYR A 78 -16.60 -1.88 -8.73
C TYR A 78 -16.66 -0.81 -9.81
N VAL A 79 -16.18 -1.09 -11.03
CA VAL A 79 -16.26 -0.17 -12.15
C VAL A 79 -17.71 0.13 -12.51
N VAL A 80 -18.58 -0.88 -12.57
CA VAL A 80 -20.02 -0.69 -12.82
C VAL A 80 -20.64 0.17 -11.71
N ALA A 81 -20.35 -0.10 -10.44
CA ALA A 81 -20.84 0.70 -9.32
C ALA A 81 -20.36 2.17 -9.41
N LEU A 82 -19.08 2.39 -9.71
CA LEU A 82 -18.51 3.72 -9.90
C LEU A 82 -19.14 4.45 -11.10
N VAL A 83 -19.36 3.76 -12.22
CA VAL A 83 -20.04 4.34 -13.39
C VAL A 83 -21.46 4.73 -13.05
N ILE A 84 -22.21 3.87 -12.35
CA ILE A 84 -23.58 4.18 -11.91
C ILE A 84 -23.57 5.42 -11.00
N PHE A 85 -22.71 5.46 -9.99
CA PHE A 85 -22.63 6.61 -9.10
C PHE A 85 -22.14 7.87 -9.81
N ALA A 86 -21.27 7.77 -10.80
CA ALA A 86 -20.83 8.90 -11.62
C ALA A 86 -21.96 9.44 -12.50
N LEU A 87 -22.74 8.55 -13.13
CA LEU A 87 -23.92 8.94 -13.90
C LEU A 87 -24.98 9.59 -13.01
N VAL A 88 -25.24 9.03 -11.82
CA VAL A 88 -26.16 9.62 -10.86
C VAL A 88 -25.64 10.98 -10.40
N ALA A 89 -24.37 11.10 -10.01
CA ALA A 89 -23.77 12.35 -9.55
C ALA A 89 -23.72 13.43 -10.65
N GLY A 90 -23.57 13.04 -11.92
CA GLY A 90 -23.53 13.96 -13.06
C GLY A 90 -24.89 14.37 -13.59
N LEU A 91 -25.87 13.46 -13.63
CA LEU A 91 -27.17 13.69 -14.26
C LEU A 91 -28.26 14.11 -13.25
N LEU A 92 -28.25 13.56 -12.03
CA LEU A 92 -29.29 13.84 -11.05
C LEU A 92 -29.34 15.31 -10.61
N PRO A 93 -28.21 16.03 -10.42
CA PRO A 93 -28.25 17.46 -10.07
C PRO A 93 -28.99 18.33 -11.10
N VAL A 94 -28.97 17.95 -12.37
CA VAL A 94 -29.65 18.65 -13.48
C VAL A 94 -31.17 18.65 -13.26
N VAL A 95 -31.73 17.57 -12.69
CA VAL A 95 -33.17 17.44 -12.39
C VAL A 95 -33.64 18.48 -11.36
N PHE A 96 -32.74 18.86 -10.45
CA PHE A 96 -33.00 19.91 -9.45
C PHE A 96 -32.53 21.30 -9.90
N GLY A 97 -31.99 21.40 -11.12
CA GLY A 97 -31.57 22.66 -11.72
C GLY A 97 -32.75 23.49 -12.21
N GLN A 98 -32.53 24.79 -12.37
CA GLN A 98 -33.49 25.67 -13.01
C GLN A 98 -33.08 25.85 -14.48
N SER A 99 -33.97 25.50 -15.40
CA SER A 99 -33.75 25.67 -16.83
C SER A 99 -34.35 26.99 -17.31
N THR A 100 -33.51 27.85 -17.87
CA THR A 100 -33.94 29.09 -18.54
C THR A 100 -33.77 28.91 -20.03
N SER A 101 -34.86 29.02 -20.79
CA SER A 101 -34.81 28.97 -22.26
C SER A 101 -34.83 30.40 -22.81
N SER A 102 -33.83 30.76 -23.62
CA SER A 102 -33.77 32.04 -24.32
C SER A 102 -33.84 31.79 -25.81
N THR A 103 -34.80 32.43 -26.48
CA THR A 103 -34.96 32.34 -27.94
C THR A 103 -34.58 33.67 -28.56
N TYR A 104 -33.66 33.63 -29.51
CA TYR A 104 -33.20 34.78 -30.27
C TYR A 104 -33.49 34.55 -31.75
N THR A 105 -34.16 35.51 -32.38
CA THR A 105 -34.32 35.55 -33.83
C THR A 105 -33.38 36.62 -34.36
N ASP A 106 -32.49 36.22 -35.26
CA ASP A 106 -31.57 37.14 -35.90
C ASP A 106 -32.31 38.05 -36.92
N PRO A 107 -31.67 39.14 -37.39
CA PRO A 107 -32.26 40.03 -38.39
C PRO A 107 -32.59 39.37 -39.74
N TYR A 108 -32.09 38.16 -40.00
CA TYR A 108 -32.34 37.39 -41.22
C TYR A 108 -33.50 36.40 -41.07
N GLY A 109 -34.15 36.36 -39.89
CA GLY A 109 -35.28 35.49 -39.60
C GLY A 109 -34.91 34.09 -39.11
N ASN A 110 -33.63 33.82 -38.81
CA ASN A 110 -33.22 32.55 -38.21
C ASN A 110 -33.46 32.59 -36.70
N THR A 111 -34.22 31.63 -36.20
CA THR A 111 -34.48 31.49 -34.76
C THR A 111 -33.57 30.43 -34.16
N ALA A 112 -32.84 30.78 -33.11
CA ALA A 112 -32.06 29.87 -32.29
C ALA A 112 -32.54 29.92 -30.83
N SER A 113 -32.71 28.75 -30.22
CA SER A 113 -33.07 28.63 -28.80
C SER A 113 -31.90 28.04 -28.03
N ASN A 114 -31.53 28.70 -26.93
CA ASN A 114 -30.53 28.23 -25.98
C ASN A 114 -31.22 27.84 -24.68
N VAL A 115 -30.84 26.70 -24.11
CA VAL A 115 -31.29 26.26 -22.79
C VAL A 115 -30.10 26.32 -21.85
N THR A 116 -30.19 27.18 -20.83
CA THR A 116 -29.19 27.26 -19.75
C THR A 116 -29.75 26.56 -18.53
N VAL A 117 -29.03 25.57 -18.01
CA VAL A 117 -29.37 24.93 -16.73
C VAL A 117 -28.48 25.54 -15.63
N ASN A 118 -29.10 26.22 -14.68
CA ASN A 118 -28.43 26.74 -13.50
C ASN A 118 -28.63 25.76 -12.34
N TYR A 119 -27.55 25.38 -11.67
CA TYR A 119 -27.62 24.53 -10.49
C TYR A 119 -28.22 25.28 -9.31
N SER A 120 -29.24 24.69 -8.70
CA SER A 120 -29.82 25.20 -7.47
C SER A 120 -29.04 24.70 -6.26
N ALA A 121 -29.34 25.21 -5.06
CA ALA A 121 -28.77 24.68 -3.82
C ALA A 121 -29.00 23.17 -3.66
N ALA A 122 -30.18 22.66 -4.06
CA ALA A 122 -30.49 21.24 -4.03
C ALA A 122 -29.61 20.43 -5.00
N SER A 123 -29.33 20.96 -6.19
CA SER A 123 -28.40 20.34 -7.15
C SER A 123 -27.01 20.14 -6.54
N TYR A 124 -26.49 21.15 -5.83
CA TYR A 124 -25.18 21.06 -5.17
C TYR A 124 -25.16 20.06 -4.01
N VAL A 125 -26.24 19.94 -3.24
CA VAL A 125 -26.36 18.94 -2.18
C VAL A 125 -26.31 17.52 -2.77
N VAL A 126 -27.08 17.27 -3.83
CA VAL A 126 -27.11 15.97 -4.53
C VAL A 126 -25.74 15.66 -5.14
N LEU A 127 -25.10 16.64 -5.77
CA LEU A 127 -23.76 16.51 -6.34
C LEU A 127 -22.74 16.16 -5.25
N PHE A 128 -22.76 16.85 -4.12
CA PHE A 128 -21.87 16.57 -2.99
C PHE A 128 -22.05 15.13 -2.48
N ILE A 129 -23.30 14.69 -2.25
CA ILE A 129 -23.59 13.32 -1.81
C ILE A 129 -23.09 12.30 -2.85
N GLY A 130 -23.32 12.55 -4.14
CA GLY A 130 -22.85 11.70 -5.23
C GLY A 130 -21.32 11.54 -5.23
N TYR A 131 -20.58 12.64 -5.09
CA TYR A 131 -19.11 12.60 -4.99
C TYR A 131 -18.61 11.93 -3.71
N VAL A 132 -19.30 12.09 -2.57
CA VAL A 132 -18.97 11.34 -1.35
C VAL A 132 -19.15 9.84 -1.56
N LEU A 133 -20.24 9.40 -2.19
CA LEU A 133 -20.47 7.98 -2.50
C LEU A 133 -19.41 7.42 -3.47
N LEU A 134 -19.04 8.18 -4.50
CA LEU A 134 -17.94 7.83 -5.39
C LEU A 134 -16.62 7.66 -4.63
N PHE A 135 -16.29 8.63 -3.77
CA PHE A 135 -15.07 8.62 -2.99
C PHE A 135 -15.01 7.41 -2.04
N LEU A 136 -16.09 7.13 -1.30
CA LEU A 136 -16.18 5.98 -0.40
C LEU A 136 -16.09 4.65 -1.17
N THR A 137 -16.71 4.56 -2.35
CA THR A 137 -16.64 3.37 -3.21
C THR A 137 -15.23 3.14 -3.73
N ALA A 138 -14.53 4.20 -4.16
CA ALA A 138 -13.15 4.12 -4.62
C ALA A 138 -12.18 3.71 -3.49
N ILE A 139 -12.39 4.23 -2.27
CA ILE A 139 -11.63 3.81 -1.08
C ILE A 139 -11.85 2.32 -0.82
N TYR A 140 -13.12 1.90 -0.78
CA TYR A 140 -13.47 0.51 -0.52
C TYR A 140 -12.87 -0.43 -1.57
N MET A 141 -12.99 -0.09 -2.86
CA MET A 141 -12.36 -0.82 -3.97
C MET A 141 -10.85 -0.94 -3.77
N THR A 142 -10.15 0.17 -3.54
CA THR A 142 -8.69 0.17 -3.35
C THR A 142 -8.28 -0.69 -2.15
N ALA A 143 -9.00 -0.57 -1.04
CA ALA A 143 -8.74 -1.33 0.17
C ALA A 143 -8.98 -2.83 0.00
N ALA A 144 -10.06 -3.20 -0.70
CA ALA A 144 -10.40 -4.60 -0.93
C ALA A 144 -9.45 -5.27 -1.92
N LEU A 145 -9.08 -4.55 -2.99
CA LEU A 145 -8.08 -5.01 -3.95
C LEU A 145 -6.70 -5.15 -3.31
N ALA A 146 -6.26 -4.19 -2.51
CA ALA A 146 -5.01 -4.28 -1.77
C ALA A 146 -5.02 -5.46 -0.79
N SER A 147 -6.12 -5.69 -0.06
CA SER A 147 -6.27 -6.83 0.85
C SER A 147 -6.15 -8.18 0.13
N GLY A 148 -6.87 -8.34 -0.99
CA GLY A 148 -6.79 -9.58 -1.79
C GLY A 148 -5.44 -9.77 -2.47
N CYS A 149 -4.80 -8.69 -2.96
CA CYS A 149 -3.46 -8.76 -3.53
C CYS A 149 -2.39 -9.10 -2.48
N LEU A 150 -2.55 -8.66 -1.23
CA LEU A 150 -1.72 -9.10 -0.11
C LEU A 150 -1.92 -10.59 0.18
N ASP A 151 -3.15 -11.10 0.15
CA ASP A 151 -3.41 -12.54 0.31
C ASP A 151 -2.77 -13.37 -0.83
N ILE A 152 -2.79 -12.88 -2.08
CA ILE A 152 -2.05 -13.47 -3.19
C ILE A 152 -0.54 -13.45 -2.92
N ALA A 153 -0.01 -12.32 -2.42
CA ALA A 153 1.40 -12.18 -2.07
C ALA A 153 1.83 -13.13 -0.94
N ASP A 154 0.91 -13.44 -0.04
CA ASP A 154 1.08 -14.41 1.05
C ASP A 154 0.92 -15.87 0.59
N GLY A 155 0.51 -16.11 -0.66
CA GLY A 155 0.25 -17.46 -1.19
C GLY A 155 -1.07 -18.08 -0.73
N LYS A 156 -2.00 -17.28 -0.19
CA LYS A 156 -3.33 -17.77 0.22
C LYS A 156 -4.24 -17.94 -1.02
N PRO A 157 -5.11 -18.94 -1.03
CA PRO A 157 -6.10 -19.08 -2.10
C PRO A 157 -7.07 -17.90 -2.07
N VAL A 158 -7.31 -17.28 -3.22
CA VAL A 158 -8.26 -16.18 -3.36
C VAL A 158 -9.46 -16.60 -4.21
N THR A 159 -10.62 -16.05 -3.86
CA THR A 159 -11.86 -16.19 -4.63
C THR A 159 -12.42 -14.80 -4.91
N ILE A 160 -13.46 -14.70 -5.74
CA ILE A 160 -14.16 -13.43 -6.00
C ILE A 160 -14.57 -12.76 -4.69
N GLY A 161 -15.07 -13.53 -3.72
CA GLY A 161 -15.50 -13.02 -2.41
C GLY A 161 -14.36 -12.47 -1.53
N THR A 162 -13.11 -12.85 -1.77
CA THR A 162 -11.95 -12.32 -1.05
C THR A 162 -11.81 -10.81 -1.29
N PHE A 163 -12.08 -10.35 -2.51
CA PHE A 163 -11.97 -8.95 -2.91
C PHE A 163 -13.17 -8.08 -2.52
N PHE A 164 -14.09 -8.60 -1.70
CA PHE A 164 -15.16 -7.85 -1.03
C PHE A 164 -15.00 -7.87 0.50
N LYS A 165 -13.88 -8.39 1.01
CA LYS A 165 -13.57 -8.42 2.44
C LYS A 165 -12.43 -7.46 2.74
N VAL A 166 -12.77 -6.26 3.18
CA VAL A 166 -11.77 -5.25 3.55
C VAL A 166 -11.28 -5.48 4.98
N ARG A 167 -9.96 -5.53 5.15
CA ARG A 167 -9.32 -5.53 6.46
C ARG A 167 -9.17 -4.09 6.95
N ASN A 168 -9.47 -3.83 8.21
CA ASN A 168 -9.30 -2.51 8.85
C ASN A 168 -9.99 -1.34 8.11
N LEU A 169 -11.21 -1.56 7.57
CA LEU A 169 -11.89 -0.55 6.74
C LEU A 169 -11.98 0.84 7.39
N GLY A 170 -12.27 0.92 8.69
CA GLY A 170 -12.32 2.20 9.40
C GLY A 170 -10.99 2.95 9.38
N ALA A 171 -9.88 2.24 9.64
CA ALA A 171 -8.55 2.83 9.58
C ALA A 171 -8.16 3.19 8.13
N VAL A 172 -8.57 2.39 7.14
CA VAL A 172 -8.34 2.69 5.73
C VAL A 172 -9.06 3.97 5.35
N VAL A 173 -10.36 4.11 5.67
CA VAL A 173 -11.15 5.32 5.39
C VAL A 173 -10.50 6.56 6.00
N LEU A 174 -10.13 6.51 7.28
CA LEU A 174 -9.44 7.63 7.95
C LEU A 174 -8.10 7.95 7.28
N THR A 175 -7.32 6.94 6.89
CA THR A 175 -6.06 7.14 6.19
C THR A 175 -6.28 7.79 4.84
N SER A 176 -7.24 7.31 4.04
CA SER A 176 -7.56 7.92 2.74
C SER A 176 -8.07 9.35 2.86
N ILE A 177 -8.78 9.71 3.93
CA ILE A 177 -9.15 11.12 4.19
C ILE A 177 -7.91 11.97 4.48
N LEU A 178 -6.99 11.49 5.34
CA LEU A 178 -5.73 12.20 5.59
C LEU A 178 -4.87 12.33 4.33
N LEU A 179 -4.83 11.29 3.50
CA LEU A 179 -4.14 11.32 2.21
C LEU A 179 -4.79 12.34 1.27
N ALA A 180 -6.12 12.35 1.16
CA ALA A 180 -6.85 13.29 0.32
C ALA A 180 -6.61 14.74 0.76
N ILE A 181 -6.65 15.01 2.07
CA ILE A 181 -6.34 16.34 2.63
C ILE A 181 -4.89 16.72 2.35
N GLY A 182 -3.94 15.82 2.56
CA GLY A 182 -2.51 16.07 2.31
C GLY A 182 -2.21 16.37 0.85
N VAL A 183 -2.77 15.58 -0.07
CA VAL A 183 -2.67 15.82 -1.52
C VAL A 183 -3.36 17.12 -1.91
N MET A 184 -4.54 17.42 -1.35
CA MET A 184 -5.27 18.67 -1.63
C MET A 184 -4.47 19.90 -1.20
N ILE A 185 -3.94 19.93 0.03
CA ILE A 185 -3.12 21.03 0.54
C ILE A 185 -1.86 21.19 -0.32
N GLY A 186 -1.17 20.09 -0.62
CA GLY A 186 0.03 20.14 -1.46
C GLY A 186 -0.26 20.62 -2.89
N SER A 187 -1.42 20.22 -3.44
CA SER A 187 -1.84 20.64 -4.77
C SER A 187 -2.25 22.11 -4.83
N LEU A 188 -2.89 22.63 -3.77
CA LEU A 188 -3.23 24.06 -3.63
C LEU A 188 -1.99 24.94 -3.53
N LEU A 189 -0.90 24.45 -2.90
CA LEU A 189 0.32 25.22 -2.74
C LEU A 189 1.12 25.36 -4.04
N CYS A 190 1.22 24.30 -4.87
CA CYS A 190 1.86 24.36 -6.20
C CYS A 190 1.78 23.03 -7.00
N ILE A 191 0.68 22.26 -7.05
CA ILE A 191 0.53 20.93 -7.72
C ILE A 191 1.62 19.88 -7.40
N ILE A 192 2.87 20.12 -7.80
CA ILE A 192 4.11 19.40 -7.49
C ILE A 192 4.19 18.97 -6.02
N PRO A 193 3.96 19.81 -4.99
CA PRO A 193 4.01 19.34 -3.59
C PRO A 193 2.96 18.27 -3.28
N GLY A 194 1.76 18.37 -3.88
CA GLY A 194 0.71 17.37 -3.77
C GLY A 194 1.12 16.05 -4.41
N LEU A 195 1.73 16.11 -5.59
CA LEU A 195 2.26 14.92 -6.28
C LEU A 195 3.39 14.25 -5.50
N ILE A 196 4.34 15.02 -4.95
CA ILE A 196 5.43 14.51 -4.11
C ILE A 196 4.85 13.83 -2.88
N PHE A 197 3.89 14.45 -2.20
CA PHE A 197 3.24 13.84 -1.03
C PHE A 197 2.52 12.53 -1.41
N GLY A 198 1.75 12.54 -2.50
CA GLY A 198 1.06 11.34 -2.99
C GLY A 198 2.02 10.19 -3.30
N PHE A 199 3.15 10.48 -3.94
CA PHE A 199 4.21 9.52 -4.20
C PHE A 199 4.83 8.98 -2.90
N LEU A 200 5.20 9.86 -1.96
CA LEU A 200 5.77 9.43 -0.68
C LEU A 200 4.78 8.60 0.16
N ALA A 201 3.49 8.88 0.04
CA ALA A 201 2.42 8.22 0.78
C ALA A 201 1.77 7.02 0.05
N MET A 202 2.30 6.60 -1.10
CA MET A 202 1.67 5.56 -1.94
C MET A 202 1.56 4.18 -1.28
N PHE A 203 2.33 3.90 -0.22
CA PHE A 203 2.27 2.65 0.54
C PHE A 203 1.44 2.73 1.81
N ALA A 204 0.84 3.89 2.13
CA ALA A 204 0.11 4.08 3.38
C ALA A 204 -1.07 3.10 3.51
N ILE A 205 -1.87 2.91 2.46
CA ILE A 205 -2.99 1.96 2.48
C ILE A 205 -2.53 0.50 2.67
N PRO A 206 -1.52 -0.01 1.93
CA PRO A 206 -0.90 -1.31 2.23
C PRO A 206 -0.45 -1.45 3.70
N PHE A 207 0.17 -0.43 4.30
CA PHE A 207 0.59 -0.46 5.70
C PHE A 207 -0.58 -0.59 6.69
N VAL A 208 -1.69 0.12 6.46
CA VAL A 208 -2.91 0.00 7.28
C VAL A 208 -3.49 -1.42 7.22
N ILE A 209 -3.49 -2.02 6.03
CA ILE A 209 -4.14 -3.32 5.77
C ILE A 209 -3.27 -4.47 6.27
N ASP A 210 -1.99 -4.43 5.95
CA ASP A 210 -1.04 -5.50 6.24
C ASP A 210 -0.60 -5.50 7.70
N ARG A 211 -0.22 -4.32 8.21
CA ARG A 211 0.39 -4.17 9.54
C ARG A 211 -0.54 -3.56 10.57
N SER A 212 -1.79 -3.24 10.21
CA SER A 212 -2.79 -2.67 11.11
C SER A 212 -2.32 -1.39 11.83
N LEU A 213 -1.45 -0.61 11.17
CA LEU A 213 -0.95 0.65 11.70
C LEU A 213 -2.06 1.70 11.77
N SER A 214 -1.91 2.66 12.69
CA SER A 214 -2.79 3.83 12.74
C SER A 214 -2.67 4.66 11.45
N PRO A 215 -3.66 5.50 11.10
CA PRO A 215 -3.60 6.30 9.87
C PRO A 215 -2.34 7.16 9.73
N VAL A 216 -1.94 7.84 10.81
CA VAL A 216 -0.76 8.71 10.81
C VAL A 216 0.52 7.89 10.74
N ASP A 217 0.61 6.78 11.48
CA ASP A 217 1.81 5.95 11.49
C ASP A 217 1.99 5.21 10.16
N SER A 218 0.90 4.86 9.48
CA SER A 218 0.92 4.29 8.13
C SER A 218 1.50 5.25 7.10
N ILE A 219 1.14 6.53 7.19
CA ILE A 219 1.71 7.58 6.32
C ILE A 219 3.20 7.76 6.61
N LYS A 220 3.59 7.84 7.90
CA LYS A 220 5.01 7.93 8.29
C LYS A 220 5.81 6.73 7.79
N ALA A 221 5.28 5.52 7.95
CA ALA A 221 5.90 4.29 7.47
C ALA A 221 6.04 4.29 5.94
N SER A 222 5.00 4.73 5.23
CA SER A 222 5.06 4.90 3.77
C SER A 222 6.18 5.86 3.36
N ILE A 223 6.26 7.04 3.98
CA ILE A 223 7.28 8.04 3.67
C ILE A 223 8.69 7.47 3.96
N ALA A 224 8.86 6.78 5.09
CA ALA A 224 10.14 6.16 5.45
C ALA A 224 10.56 5.08 4.45
N THR A 225 9.63 4.21 4.05
CA THR A 225 9.86 3.15 3.05
C THR A 225 10.14 3.71 1.66
N THR A 226 9.43 4.75 1.23
CA THR A 226 9.70 5.39 -0.06
C THR A 226 11.04 6.10 -0.05
N ARG A 227 11.42 6.74 1.07
CA ARG A 227 12.71 7.43 1.21
C ARG A 227 13.91 6.48 1.29
N SER A 228 13.75 5.28 1.84
CA SER A 228 14.85 4.31 1.90
C SER A 228 15.23 3.77 0.52
N ASN A 229 14.31 3.81 -0.46
CA ASN A 229 14.59 3.43 -1.83
C ASN A 229 13.73 4.23 -2.83
N ILE A 230 14.06 5.53 -2.99
CA ILE A 230 13.32 6.44 -3.87
C ILE A 230 13.38 5.97 -5.33
N GLY A 231 14.54 5.49 -5.80
CA GLY A 231 14.70 5.04 -7.18
C GLY A 231 13.81 3.86 -7.53
N GLY A 232 13.80 2.82 -6.69
CA GLY A 232 12.94 1.65 -6.87
C GLY A 232 11.46 1.99 -6.74
N ALA A 233 11.11 2.82 -5.75
CA ALA A 233 9.75 3.29 -5.55
C ALA A 233 9.25 4.12 -6.76
N LEU A 234 10.06 5.06 -7.24
CA LEU A 234 9.72 5.92 -8.38
C LEU A 234 9.57 5.11 -9.66
N LEU A 235 10.51 4.19 -9.93
CA LEU A 235 10.43 3.32 -11.09
C LEU A 235 9.19 2.42 -11.05
N SER A 236 8.87 1.84 -9.89
CA SER A 236 7.63 1.09 -9.69
C SER A 236 6.40 1.95 -9.93
N TRP A 237 6.38 3.19 -9.43
CA TRP A 237 5.27 4.12 -9.61
C TRP A 237 5.06 4.49 -11.09
N LEU A 238 6.15 4.77 -11.82
CA LEU A 238 6.12 5.03 -13.27
C LEU A 238 5.64 3.82 -14.06
N VAL A 239 6.09 2.61 -13.71
CA VAL A 239 5.64 1.37 -14.36
C VAL A 239 4.15 1.12 -14.11
N GLN A 240 3.67 1.31 -12.88
CA GLN A 240 2.23 1.21 -12.58
C GLN A 240 1.42 2.23 -13.39
N TYR A 241 1.90 3.49 -13.47
CA TYR A 241 1.27 4.52 -14.28
C TYR A 241 1.25 4.13 -15.76
N ALA A 242 2.35 3.61 -16.30
CA ALA A 242 2.42 3.14 -17.68
C ALA A 242 1.45 1.98 -17.96
N VAL A 243 1.30 1.02 -17.03
CA VAL A 243 0.34 -0.09 -17.15
C VAL A 243 -1.10 0.45 -17.21
N VAL A 244 -1.45 1.37 -16.31
CA VAL A 244 -2.78 2.01 -16.31
C VAL A 244 -3.00 2.81 -17.59
N LEU A 245 -2.02 3.62 -18.03
CA LEU A 245 -2.08 4.41 -19.25
C LEU A 245 -2.28 3.55 -20.51
N VAL A 246 -1.58 2.42 -20.62
CA VAL A 246 -1.82 1.45 -21.71
C VAL A 246 -3.25 0.91 -21.65
N GLY A 247 -3.77 0.65 -20.45
CA GLY A 247 -5.17 0.26 -20.25
C GLY A 247 -6.17 1.32 -20.72
N GLU A 248 -5.89 2.60 -20.48
CA GLU A 248 -6.70 3.73 -20.94
C GLU A 248 -6.70 3.85 -22.48
N LEU A 249 -5.52 3.73 -23.09
CA LEU A 249 -5.34 3.79 -24.55
C LEU A 249 -6.10 2.67 -25.30
N LEU A 250 -6.37 1.55 -24.63
CA LEU A 250 -7.22 0.46 -25.14
C LEU A 250 -8.72 0.72 -24.89
N CYS A 251 -9.17 1.94 -25.18
CA CYS A 251 -10.55 2.42 -25.05
C CYS A 251 -11.15 2.27 -23.64
N GLY A 252 -10.31 2.30 -22.59
CA GLY A 252 -10.74 2.13 -21.20
C GLY A 252 -11.16 0.70 -20.81
N ILE A 253 -11.40 -0.21 -21.76
CA ILE A 253 -11.68 -1.62 -21.46
C ILE A 253 -10.42 -2.29 -20.89
N GLY A 254 -9.24 -1.89 -21.38
CA GLY A 254 -7.96 -2.34 -20.86
C GLY A 254 -7.75 -2.05 -19.37
N LEU A 255 -8.45 -1.06 -18.80
CA LEU A 255 -8.35 -0.73 -17.38
C LEU A 255 -8.79 -1.88 -16.45
N ILE A 256 -9.75 -2.71 -16.89
CA ILE A 256 -10.24 -3.86 -16.11
C ILE A 256 -9.09 -4.83 -15.80
N VAL A 257 -8.12 -4.95 -16.71
CA VAL A 257 -6.93 -5.79 -16.57
C VAL A 257 -5.76 -5.00 -16.00
N ALA A 258 -5.59 -3.74 -16.40
CA ALA A 258 -4.48 -2.90 -15.96
C ALA A 258 -4.54 -2.59 -14.45
N PHE A 259 -5.72 -2.31 -13.89
CA PHE A 259 -5.88 -2.01 -12.46
C PHE A 259 -5.37 -3.13 -11.54
N PRO A 260 -5.82 -4.40 -11.67
CA PRO A 260 -5.33 -5.47 -10.79
C PRO A 260 -3.84 -5.75 -11.00
N ILE A 261 -3.31 -5.62 -12.22
CA ILE A 261 -1.87 -5.77 -12.48
C ILE A 261 -1.08 -4.65 -11.77
N ALA A 262 -1.52 -3.39 -11.88
CA ALA A 262 -0.88 -2.28 -11.20
C ALA A 262 -0.92 -2.45 -9.67
N GLN A 263 -2.04 -2.93 -9.11
CA GLN A 263 -2.15 -3.24 -7.69
C GLN A 263 -1.21 -4.37 -7.24
N LEU A 264 -1.06 -5.44 -8.05
CA LEU A 264 -0.11 -6.51 -7.76
C LEU A 264 1.34 -5.99 -7.78
N ILE A 265 1.70 -5.14 -8.75
CA ILE A 265 3.02 -4.47 -8.78
C ILE A 265 3.21 -3.63 -7.50
N GLN A 266 2.19 -2.86 -7.10
CA GLN A 266 2.24 -2.04 -5.89
C GLN A 266 2.50 -2.89 -4.64
N ILE A 267 1.79 -4.01 -4.47
CA ILE A 267 1.95 -4.91 -3.33
C ILE A 267 3.31 -5.63 -3.35
N TYR A 268 3.79 -6.07 -4.51
CA TYR A 268 5.13 -6.65 -4.63
C TYR A 268 6.21 -5.65 -4.18
N THR A 269 6.15 -4.43 -4.71
CA THR A 269 7.09 -3.36 -4.36
C THR A 269 6.98 -3.00 -2.89
N TYR A 270 5.76 -2.87 -2.37
CA TYR A 270 5.52 -2.66 -0.94
C TYR A 270 6.21 -3.72 -0.09
N ARG A 271 6.00 -5.01 -0.39
CA ARG A 271 6.61 -6.12 0.36
C ARG A 271 8.13 -6.03 0.30
N LYS A 272 8.73 -5.90 -0.89
CA LYS A 272 10.18 -5.84 -1.05
C LYS A 272 10.82 -4.63 -0.36
N LEU A 273 10.25 -3.43 -0.51
CA LEU A 273 10.82 -2.20 0.07
C LEU A 273 10.58 -2.08 1.58
N SER A 274 9.53 -2.71 2.10
CA SER A 274 9.23 -2.71 3.54
C SER A 274 9.83 -3.88 4.31
N GLY A 275 10.61 -4.76 3.65
CA GLY A 275 11.24 -5.94 4.24
C GLY A 275 10.33 -7.16 4.39
N GLY A 276 9.14 -7.14 3.80
CA GLY A 276 8.22 -8.27 3.73
C GLY A 276 8.61 -9.33 2.69
N GLN A 277 8.03 -10.51 2.81
CA GLN A 277 8.20 -11.62 1.87
C GLN A 277 7.07 -11.64 0.83
N VAL A 278 7.36 -12.22 -0.33
CA VAL A 278 6.38 -12.46 -1.40
C VAL A 278 6.54 -13.90 -1.87
N VAL A 279 5.43 -14.62 -2.02
CA VAL A 279 5.46 -15.97 -2.60
C VAL A 279 6.07 -15.92 -4.01
N PRO A 280 6.98 -16.83 -4.37
CA PRO A 280 7.59 -16.84 -5.70
C PRO A 280 6.54 -16.92 -6.82
N ALA A 281 6.89 -16.35 -7.97
CA ALA A 281 6.15 -16.64 -9.20
C ALA A 281 6.27 -18.13 -9.51
N THR A 282 5.17 -18.77 -9.90
CA THR A 282 5.22 -20.20 -10.26
C THR A 282 6.02 -20.31 -11.56
N GLN A 283 7.17 -20.97 -11.50
CA GLN A 283 7.91 -21.33 -12.71
C GLN A 283 7.15 -22.45 -13.44
N PRO A 284 6.91 -22.34 -14.76
CA PRO A 284 6.35 -23.44 -15.52
C PRO A 284 7.34 -24.61 -15.49
N GLY A 285 7.07 -25.62 -14.65
CA GLY A 285 7.86 -26.85 -14.56
C GLY A 285 8.22 -27.34 -13.15
N TYR A 286 8.09 -26.53 -12.09
CA TYR A 286 8.41 -27.00 -10.73
C TYR A 286 7.16 -27.53 -10.02
N GLN A 287 6.87 -28.82 -10.19
CA GLN A 287 6.04 -29.55 -9.23
C GLN A 287 6.82 -29.60 -7.91
N THR A 288 6.26 -29.03 -6.85
CA THR A 288 6.75 -29.28 -5.49
C THR A 288 6.71 -30.79 -5.25
N GLY A 289 7.88 -31.44 -5.26
CA GLY A 289 7.99 -32.86 -4.95
C GLY A 289 7.42 -33.15 -3.56
N PRO A 290 6.89 -34.37 -3.33
CA PRO A 290 6.36 -34.72 -2.01
C PRO A 290 7.43 -34.50 -0.93
N PRO A 291 7.03 -34.09 0.29
CA PRO A 291 7.97 -33.90 1.39
C PRO A 291 8.82 -35.16 1.59
N PRO A 292 10.12 -35.04 1.94
CA PRO A 292 10.96 -36.19 2.22
C PRO A 292 10.27 -37.06 3.26
N GLY A 293 9.92 -38.29 2.87
CA GLY A 293 9.34 -39.26 3.79
C GLY A 293 10.25 -39.37 5.01
N SER A 294 9.64 -39.35 6.19
CA SER A 294 10.36 -39.59 7.46
C SER A 294 11.21 -40.85 7.33
N GLN A 295 12.53 -40.69 7.44
CA GLN A 295 13.44 -41.83 7.46
C GLN A 295 13.05 -42.74 8.63
N PRO A 296 12.83 -44.05 8.41
CA PRO A 296 12.58 -44.98 9.50
C PRO A 296 13.83 -45.07 10.38
N ALA A 297 13.59 -45.02 11.69
CA ALA A 297 14.60 -45.15 12.75
C ALA A 297 15.25 -46.55 12.77
#